data_AF-A0AA37NFH7-F1
#
_entry.id   AF-A0AA37NFH7-F1
#
_cell.length_a   1.000
_cell.length_b   1.000
_cell.length_c   1.000
_cell.angle_alpha   90.00
_cell.angle_beta   90.00
_cell.angle_gamma   90.00
#
_symmetry.space_group_name_H-M   'P 1'
#
loop_
_entity.id
_entity.type
_entity.pdbx_description
1 polymer ?
#
loop_
_entity_poly.entity_id
_entity_poly.type
_entity_poly.pdbx_seq_one_letter_code
_entity_poly.pdbx_strand_id
1 'polypeptide(L)'
;MAGHAQKKNFSYKFYGQVRGDLFYNSRANAEIVDGLFHLYPKDKNLDADGNDLNATANGSFYLLYSRLGVDVTGPNIGKAVTTAKLEADFRGSGSNWAVLRIRHAYVNLDWGKSAVLVGQTWHPLFGDVSPQMLNLSTGAPFQPFNRSPQIRYRYTSGKGLQLTGAVLWQLQYLSAGPNGKSEEYIKNSCIPEVYVSADYKVDGLIAGVGMEVLSLKPRQQTTVDDRVYKVNERVTSLSFEAYAKYMTQDWVIAGKTLLASNLTQACMLGGYAVTSVDPRTGEQEYTPYRHSMTWLNIVYGKKWKPGIFVGYLKNLGTGKTIAGPTYGVGLEVDQVFTTNLQLSYNLPHWKLGVEYSPSLAWYGDMNAENGKIENTHSVTNHRVLGVLIYMF
;
A
#
# COMPACT_ATOMS: atom_id res chain seq x y z
N MET A 1 -38.36 -4.21 -22.26
CA MET A 1 -38.53 -3.08 -21.31
C MET A 1 -37.20 -2.94 -20.56
N ALA A 2 -36.49 -1.83 -20.51
CA ALA A 2 -36.69 -0.47 -20.98
C ALA A 2 -35.32 0.06 -21.47
N GLY A 3 -35.31 0.80 -22.58
CA GLY A 3 -34.11 1.50 -23.04
C GLY A 3 -33.72 2.57 -22.03
N HIS A 4 -32.48 2.51 -21.52
CA HIS A 4 -31.94 3.61 -20.74
C HIS A 4 -31.75 4.81 -21.67
N ALA A 5 -32.63 5.80 -21.57
CA ALA A 5 -32.41 7.10 -22.20
C ALA A 5 -31.21 7.76 -21.52
N GLN A 6 -30.03 7.53 -22.07
CA GLN A 6 -28.78 8.16 -21.65
C GLN A 6 -28.97 9.68 -21.65
N LYS A 7 -28.68 10.34 -20.53
CA LYS A 7 -28.72 11.80 -20.44
C LYS A 7 -27.81 12.36 -21.54
N LYS A 8 -28.32 13.31 -22.33
CA LYS A 8 -27.57 13.92 -23.42
C LYS A 8 -26.20 14.39 -22.93
N ASN A 9 -25.14 14.07 -23.69
CA ASN A 9 -23.73 14.38 -23.41
C ASN A 9 -23.09 13.63 -22.22
N PHE A 10 -23.70 12.55 -21.74
CA PHE A 10 -23.06 11.61 -20.82
C PHE A 10 -22.75 10.31 -21.53
N SER A 11 -21.71 9.58 -21.10
CA SER A 11 -21.44 8.18 -21.44
C SER A 11 -21.13 7.39 -20.18
N TYR A 12 -21.63 6.15 -20.10
CA TYR A 12 -21.50 5.28 -18.95
C TYR A 12 -20.90 3.94 -19.38
N LYS A 13 -19.82 3.52 -18.72
CA LYS A 13 -19.22 2.20 -18.89
C LYS A 13 -19.24 1.47 -17.55
N PHE A 14 -20.17 0.54 -17.41
CA PHE A 14 -20.20 -0.38 -16.28
C PHE A 14 -19.14 -1.46 -16.47
N TYR A 15 -18.49 -1.84 -15.38
CA TYR A 15 -17.50 -2.92 -15.37
C TYR A 15 -17.43 -3.57 -13.99
N GLY A 16 -16.83 -4.74 -13.92
CA GLY A 16 -16.62 -5.39 -12.63
C GLY A 16 -15.88 -6.71 -12.75
N GLN A 17 -15.83 -7.40 -11.61
CA GLN A 17 -15.38 -8.79 -11.59
C GLN A 17 -16.03 -9.56 -10.44
N VAL A 18 -16.26 -10.85 -10.66
CA VAL A 18 -16.40 -11.83 -9.58
C VAL A 18 -15.04 -12.50 -9.41
N ARG A 19 -14.53 -12.53 -8.17
CA ARG A 19 -13.21 -13.08 -7.85
C ARG A 19 -13.31 -13.99 -6.64
N GLY A 20 -12.75 -15.19 -6.76
CA GLY A 20 -12.53 -16.11 -5.65
C GLY A 20 -11.05 -16.38 -5.43
N ASP A 21 -10.62 -16.29 -4.16
CA ASP A 21 -9.24 -16.43 -3.71
C ASP A 21 -9.17 -17.55 -2.67
N LEU A 22 -8.57 -18.68 -3.03
CA LEU A 22 -8.30 -19.81 -2.15
C LEU A 22 -6.81 -19.81 -1.80
N PHE A 23 -6.47 -19.80 -0.52
CA PHE A 23 -5.07 -19.86 -0.10
C PHE A 23 -4.81 -20.88 0.99
N TYR A 24 -3.55 -21.30 1.06
CA TYR A 24 -2.97 -22.09 2.13
C TYR A 24 -1.63 -21.47 2.53
N ASN A 25 -1.34 -21.47 3.83
CA ASN A 25 -0.08 -21.06 4.44
C ASN A 25 0.42 -22.20 5.33
N SER A 26 1.72 -22.46 5.33
CA SER A 26 2.34 -23.43 6.25
C SER A 26 2.51 -22.90 7.69
N ARG A 27 2.34 -21.59 7.90
CA ARG A 27 2.54 -20.89 9.16
C ARG A 27 1.54 -19.74 9.32
N ALA A 28 1.26 -19.30 10.55
CA ALA A 28 0.56 -18.04 10.80
C ALA A 28 1.36 -16.82 10.27
N ASN A 29 0.65 -15.80 9.77
CA ASN A 29 1.27 -14.64 9.11
C ASN A 29 0.78 -13.32 9.69
N ALA A 30 1.62 -12.29 9.57
CA ALA A 30 1.18 -10.91 9.61
C ALA A 30 0.41 -10.64 8.31
N GLU A 31 -0.84 -10.21 8.44
CA GLU A 31 -1.78 -10.17 7.33
C GLU A 31 -2.87 -9.12 7.56
N ILE A 32 -3.57 -8.78 6.49
CA ILE A 32 -4.77 -7.93 6.50
C ILE A 32 -5.89 -8.70 5.81
N VAL A 33 -7.14 -8.45 6.22
CA VAL A 33 -8.33 -9.10 5.62
C VAL A 33 -8.25 -10.62 5.74
N ASP A 34 -7.96 -11.09 6.96
CA ASP A 34 -7.99 -12.51 7.33
C ASP A 34 -7.20 -13.42 6.37
N GLY A 35 -5.94 -13.03 6.14
CA GLY A 35 -4.99 -13.82 5.33
C GLY A 35 -5.07 -13.63 3.82
N LEU A 36 -6.06 -12.89 3.29
CA LEU A 36 -6.09 -12.54 1.86
C LEU A 36 -4.97 -11.61 1.46
N PHE A 37 -4.66 -10.64 2.32
CA PHE A 37 -3.58 -9.70 2.11
C PHE A 37 -2.38 -10.16 2.94
N HIS A 38 -1.60 -11.08 2.38
CA HIS A 38 -0.40 -11.61 3.02
C HIS A 38 0.72 -10.56 3.05
N LEU A 39 1.42 -10.42 4.18
CA LEU A 39 2.60 -9.56 4.32
C LEU A 39 3.87 -10.39 4.55
N TYR A 40 3.98 -11.10 5.67
CA TYR A 40 5.17 -11.89 6.06
C TYR A 40 4.81 -12.90 7.18
N PRO A 41 5.59 -13.98 7.38
CA PRO A 41 5.40 -14.93 8.49
C PRO A 41 5.50 -14.26 9.86
N LYS A 42 4.64 -14.63 10.82
CA LYS A 42 4.79 -14.22 12.23
C LYS A 42 6.00 -14.91 12.87
N ASP A 43 6.60 -14.26 13.85
CA ASP A 43 7.69 -14.87 14.63
C ASP A 43 7.23 -16.10 15.43
N LYS A 44 8.16 -16.84 16.03
CA LYS A 44 7.88 -17.91 16.98
C LYS A 44 7.11 -17.37 18.16
N ASN A 45 6.03 -18.06 18.52
CA ASN A 45 5.27 -17.78 19.74
C ASN A 45 5.26 -19.07 20.56
N LEU A 46 6.23 -19.22 21.45
CA LEU A 46 6.41 -20.48 22.18
C LEU A 46 5.41 -20.57 23.34
N ASP A 47 4.77 -21.72 23.49
CA ASP A 47 4.01 -22.06 24.69
C ASP A 47 4.93 -22.44 25.86
N ALA A 48 4.33 -22.83 27.00
CA ALA A 48 5.08 -23.21 28.20
C ALA A 48 5.97 -24.45 28.02
N ASP A 49 5.69 -25.29 27.02
CA ASP A 49 6.46 -26.50 26.70
C ASP A 49 7.48 -26.26 25.56
N GLY A 50 7.56 -25.02 25.05
CA GLY A 50 8.47 -24.64 23.97
C GLY A 50 7.95 -24.94 22.56
N ASN A 51 6.67 -25.30 22.40
CA ASN A 51 6.08 -25.51 21.08
C ASN A 51 5.69 -24.17 20.47
N ASP A 52 6.01 -23.99 19.19
CA ASP A 52 5.67 -22.75 18.48
C ASP A 52 4.21 -22.74 18.02
N LEU A 53 3.39 -21.96 18.72
CA LEU A 53 1.96 -21.76 18.44
C LEU A 53 1.72 -21.20 17.02
N ASN A 54 2.65 -20.42 16.48
CA ASN A 54 2.54 -19.88 15.12
C ASN A 54 2.96 -20.89 14.05
N ALA A 55 3.60 -22.00 14.40
CA ALA A 55 3.93 -23.11 13.48
C ALA A 55 2.72 -23.97 13.11
N THR A 56 1.59 -23.31 12.85
CA THR A 56 0.32 -23.94 12.48
C THR A 56 -0.06 -23.50 11.07
N ALA A 57 -0.42 -24.48 10.23
CA ALA A 57 -0.92 -24.21 8.90
C ALA A 57 -2.33 -23.61 8.95
N ASN A 58 -2.64 -22.72 8.00
CA ASN A 58 -3.99 -22.18 7.85
C ASN A 58 -4.34 -21.97 6.37
N GLY A 59 -5.62 -21.85 6.08
CA GLY A 59 -6.11 -21.57 4.75
C GLY A 59 -7.55 -21.12 4.78
N SER A 60 -7.98 -20.42 3.73
CA SER A 60 -9.36 -19.97 3.60
C SER A 60 -9.71 -19.69 2.14
N PHE A 61 -11.01 -19.53 1.87
CA PHE A 61 -11.56 -19.21 0.57
C PHE A 61 -12.50 -18.02 0.66
N TYR A 62 -12.19 -16.94 -0.06
CA TYR A 62 -12.94 -15.69 0.03
C TYR A 62 -13.34 -15.11 -1.33
N LEU A 63 -14.44 -14.35 -1.32
CA LEU A 63 -14.99 -13.64 -2.47
C LEU A 63 -14.95 -12.11 -2.32
N LEU A 64 -14.30 -11.62 -1.25
CA LEU A 64 -14.40 -10.24 -0.74
C LEU A 64 -13.94 -9.16 -1.75
N TYR A 65 -13.09 -9.51 -2.71
CA TYR A 65 -12.57 -8.60 -3.74
C TYR A 65 -13.27 -8.72 -5.09
N SER A 66 -14.45 -9.36 -5.12
CA SER A 66 -15.44 -9.09 -6.16
C SER A 66 -15.82 -7.61 -6.13
N ARG A 67 -15.98 -7.00 -7.31
CA ARG A 67 -16.12 -5.54 -7.43
C ARG A 67 -17.04 -5.12 -8.56
N LEU A 68 -17.55 -3.91 -8.43
CA LEU A 68 -18.40 -3.23 -9.39
C LEU A 68 -17.91 -1.80 -9.54
N GLY A 69 -17.96 -1.27 -10.76
CA GLY A 69 -17.59 0.10 -11.05
C GLY A 69 -18.31 0.68 -12.25
N VAL A 70 -18.29 2.00 -12.33
CA VAL A 70 -18.79 2.78 -13.45
C VAL A 70 -17.79 3.88 -13.77
N ASP A 71 -17.39 3.93 -15.04
CA ASP A 71 -16.69 5.07 -15.62
C ASP A 71 -17.71 5.96 -16.32
N VAL A 72 -17.69 7.25 -16.01
CA VAL A 72 -18.60 8.26 -16.56
C VAL A 72 -17.80 9.29 -17.32
N THR A 73 -18.18 9.55 -18.58
CA THR A 73 -17.75 10.75 -19.31
C THR A 73 -18.92 11.71 -19.32
N GLY A 74 -18.72 12.92 -18.80
CA GLY A 74 -19.74 13.97 -18.74
C GLY A 74 -19.51 15.07 -19.77
N PRO A 75 -20.35 16.13 -19.75
CA PRO A 75 -20.11 17.32 -20.55
C PRO A 75 -18.80 18.00 -20.16
N ASN A 76 -18.09 18.53 -21.16
CA ASN A 76 -16.86 19.27 -20.96
C ASN A 76 -17.08 20.55 -20.15
N ILE A 77 -16.10 20.92 -19.32
CA ILE A 77 -16.02 22.24 -18.69
C ILE A 77 -15.03 23.07 -19.52
N GLY A 78 -15.56 23.95 -20.39
CA GLY A 78 -14.75 24.64 -21.38
C GLY A 78 -14.03 23.65 -22.31
N LYS A 79 -12.69 23.64 -22.29
CA LYS A 79 -11.86 22.70 -23.07
C LYS A 79 -11.49 21.42 -22.30
N ALA A 80 -11.85 21.31 -21.01
CA ALA A 80 -11.54 20.14 -20.20
C ALA A 80 -12.51 18.99 -20.51
N VAL A 81 -11.97 17.80 -20.79
CA VAL A 81 -12.75 16.56 -20.78
C VAL A 81 -13.06 16.19 -19.33
N THR A 82 -14.35 16.08 -19.01
CA THR A 82 -14.83 15.75 -17.66
C THR A 82 -15.11 14.27 -17.54
N THR A 83 -14.43 13.61 -16.60
CA THR A 83 -14.65 12.18 -16.30
C THR A 83 -14.86 11.97 -14.81
N ALA A 84 -15.59 10.92 -14.44
CA ALA A 84 -15.75 10.47 -13.07
C ALA A 84 -15.67 8.95 -12.99
N LYS A 85 -15.21 8.44 -11.84
CA LYS A 85 -15.20 7.01 -11.53
C LYS A 85 -15.79 6.77 -10.15
N LEU A 86 -16.68 5.79 -10.07
CA LEU A 86 -17.09 5.15 -8.82
C LEU A 86 -16.75 3.65 -8.93
N GLU A 87 -16.07 3.09 -7.94
CA GLU A 87 -15.78 1.65 -7.85
C GLU A 87 -15.87 1.21 -6.39
N ALA A 88 -16.48 0.04 -6.13
CA ALA A 88 -16.59 -0.57 -4.81
C ALA A 88 -16.30 -2.07 -4.82
N ASP A 89 -15.86 -2.61 -3.69
CA ASP A 89 -15.75 -4.07 -3.43
C ASP A 89 -16.40 -4.45 -2.10
N PHE A 90 -16.45 -5.75 -1.80
CA PHE A 90 -17.10 -6.31 -0.61
C PHE A 90 -16.13 -6.57 0.56
N ARG A 91 -14.94 -5.94 0.55
CA ARG A 91 -13.94 -6.14 1.59
C ARG A 91 -14.44 -5.67 2.97
N GLY A 92 -15.26 -4.63 3.01
CA GLY A 92 -15.74 -4.02 4.25
C GLY A 92 -14.64 -3.28 5.04
N SER A 93 -14.84 -3.16 6.35
CA SER A 93 -13.97 -2.40 7.26
C SER A 93 -13.65 -3.20 8.52
N GLY A 94 -12.38 -3.16 8.95
CA GLY A 94 -11.91 -3.93 10.10
C GLY A 94 -12.22 -5.42 9.95
N SER A 95 -12.93 -5.97 10.93
CA SER A 95 -13.41 -7.36 10.97
C SER A 95 -14.85 -7.52 10.45
N ASN A 96 -15.48 -6.45 9.95
CA ASN A 96 -16.81 -6.52 9.34
C ASN A 96 -16.67 -6.67 7.82
N TRP A 97 -16.74 -7.91 7.36
CA TRP A 97 -16.58 -8.30 5.95
C TRP A 97 -17.92 -8.35 5.22
N ALA A 98 -17.87 -8.50 3.89
CA ALA A 98 -19.06 -8.57 3.02
C ALA A 98 -19.91 -7.29 2.98
N VAL A 99 -19.31 -6.15 3.31
CA VAL A 99 -19.92 -4.81 3.19
C VAL A 99 -19.25 -4.04 2.06
N LEU A 100 -20.04 -3.24 1.33
CA LEU A 100 -19.54 -2.38 0.27
C LEU A 100 -18.53 -1.36 0.82
N ARG A 101 -17.35 -1.34 0.21
CA ARG A 101 -16.26 -0.41 0.50
C ARG A 101 -15.90 0.36 -0.75
N ILE A 102 -15.79 1.69 -0.63
CA ILE A 102 -15.34 2.56 -1.71
C ILE A 102 -13.88 2.25 -2.05
N ARG A 103 -13.62 1.96 -3.32
CA ARG A 103 -12.28 1.80 -3.90
C ARG A 103 -11.87 3.11 -4.57
N HIS A 104 -12.65 3.55 -5.55
CA HIS A 104 -12.46 4.80 -6.27
C HIS A 104 -13.71 5.65 -6.19
N ALA A 105 -13.53 6.94 -5.95
CA ALA A 105 -14.59 7.95 -6.02
C ALA A 105 -13.93 9.29 -6.34
N TYR A 106 -13.82 9.63 -7.62
CA TYR A 106 -13.15 10.85 -8.05
C TYR A 106 -13.74 11.43 -9.33
N VAL A 107 -13.45 12.72 -9.54
CA VAL A 107 -13.62 13.43 -10.81
C VAL A 107 -12.26 13.82 -11.38
N ASN A 108 -12.15 13.88 -12.69
CA ASN A 108 -10.94 14.30 -13.40
C ASN A 108 -11.29 15.24 -14.55
N LEU A 109 -10.56 16.36 -14.61
CA LEU A 109 -10.64 17.37 -15.66
C LEU A 109 -9.34 17.32 -16.46
N ASP A 110 -9.42 16.97 -17.75
CA ASP A 110 -8.24 16.79 -18.61
C ASP A 110 -8.23 17.78 -19.79
N TRP A 111 -7.19 18.60 -19.86
CA TRP A 111 -6.91 19.55 -20.95
C TRP A 111 -5.87 19.02 -21.94
N GLY A 112 -5.62 17.71 -21.95
CA GLY A 112 -4.57 17.03 -22.72
C GLY A 112 -3.22 17.11 -22.02
N LYS A 113 -2.61 18.31 -22.00
CA LYS A 113 -1.30 18.52 -21.36
C LYS A 113 -1.37 18.56 -19.84
N SER A 114 -2.46 19.08 -19.30
CA SER A 114 -2.67 19.25 -17.86
C SER A 114 -3.94 18.52 -17.44
N ALA A 115 -3.92 17.90 -16.26
CA ALA A 115 -5.11 17.32 -15.67
C ALA A 115 -5.16 17.56 -14.16
N VAL A 116 -6.37 17.75 -13.63
CA VAL A 116 -6.64 17.83 -12.19
C VAL A 116 -7.62 16.71 -11.83
N LEU A 117 -7.22 15.88 -10.87
CA LEU A 117 -8.05 14.86 -10.25
C LEU A 117 -8.39 15.28 -8.82
N VAL A 118 -9.66 15.13 -8.43
CA VAL A 118 -10.14 15.36 -7.06
C VAL A 118 -10.98 14.17 -6.61
N GLY A 119 -10.60 13.57 -5.48
CA GLY A 119 -11.33 12.48 -4.84
C GLY A 119 -10.43 11.34 -4.40
N GLN A 120 -11.02 10.17 -4.13
CA GLN A 120 -10.27 8.99 -3.68
C GLN A 120 -9.85 8.12 -4.86
N THR A 121 -8.55 7.87 -4.96
CA THR A 121 -7.96 6.90 -5.89
C THR A 121 -6.65 6.35 -5.34
N TRP A 122 -5.93 5.55 -6.12
CA TRP A 122 -4.60 5.04 -5.75
C TRP A 122 -3.68 6.16 -5.25
N HIS A 123 -2.99 5.90 -4.15
CA HIS A 123 -1.90 6.73 -3.68
C HIS A 123 -0.83 6.82 -4.78
N PRO A 124 -0.21 7.98 -5.05
CA PRO A 124 0.83 8.10 -6.07
C PRO A 124 2.01 7.13 -5.90
N LEU A 125 2.38 6.78 -4.66
CA LEU A 125 3.37 5.72 -4.37
C LEU A 125 2.97 4.32 -4.89
N PHE A 126 1.68 4.04 -5.11
CA PHE A 126 1.28 2.83 -5.85
C PHE A 126 1.70 2.97 -7.33
N GLY A 127 1.38 4.12 -7.92
CA GLY A 127 1.88 4.58 -9.22
C GLY A 127 1.45 3.72 -10.42
N ASP A 128 1.95 4.10 -11.59
CA ASP A 128 1.75 3.35 -12.84
C ASP A 128 2.67 2.12 -12.94
N VAL A 129 3.64 1.98 -12.03
CA VAL A 129 4.59 0.87 -11.95
C VAL A 129 4.32 0.07 -10.68
N SER A 130 3.66 -1.07 -10.87
CA SER A 130 3.31 -2.02 -9.81
C SER A 130 3.46 -3.48 -10.31
N PRO A 131 3.65 -4.45 -9.41
CA PRO A 131 3.78 -5.86 -9.77
C PRO A 131 2.50 -6.43 -10.42
N GLN A 132 2.68 -7.30 -11.41
CA GLN A 132 1.61 -8.12 -11.98
C GLN A 132 1.56 -9.48 -11.28
N MET A 133 0.96 -9.50 -10.09
CA MET A 133 0.81 -10.69 -9.26
C MET A 133 -0.64 -11.18 -9.19
N LEU A 134 -0.87 -12.44 -8.83
CA LEU A 134 -2.22 -12.94 -8.53
C LEU A 134 -2.65 -12.56 -7.11
N ASN A 135 -1.72 -12.55 -6.15
CA ASN A 135 -1.94 -12.13 -4.78
C ASN A 135 -2.54 -10.72 -4.67
N LEU A 136 -3.54 -10.58 -3.79
CA LEU A 136 -4.18 -9.29 -3.51
C LEU A 136 -3.23 -8.27 -2.89
N SER A 137 -2.18 -8.73 -2.21
CA SER A 137 -1.16 -7.84 -1.63
C SER A 137 -0.40 -7.05 -2.70
N THR A 138 -0.39 -7.50 -3.95
CA THR A 138 0.24 -6.79 -5.08
C THR A 138 1.71 -6.42 -4.80
N GLY A 139 2.40 -7.30 -4.06
CA GLY A 139 3.80 -7.11 -3.67
C GLY A 139 4.02 -6.31 -2.38
N ALA A 140 2.99 -5.99 -1.59
CA ALA A 140 3.21 -5.54 -0.21
C ALA A 140 3.90 -6.65 0.62
N PRO A 141 4.75 -6.31 1.61
CA PRO A 141 5.11 -4.96 2.05
C PRO A 141 6.33 -4.36 1.31
N PHE A 142 6.57 -4.73 0.04
CA PHE A 142 7.62 -4.13 -0.81
C PHE A 142 7.08 -3.03 -1.72
N GLN A 143 5.84 -3.19 -2.18
CA GLN A 143 5.09 -2.24 -2.97
C GLN A 143 4.06 -1.51 -2.09
N PRO A 144 4.05 -0.17 -2.06
CA PRO A 144 3.02 0.62 -1.40
C PRO A 144 1.62 0.26 -1.88
N PHE A 145 0.70 0.06 -0.93
CA PHE A 145 -0.71 -0.27 -1.21
C PHE A 145 -1.64 0.65 -0.41
N ASN A 146 -2.16 1.69 -1.06
CA ASN A 146 -3.06 2.65 -0.43
C ASN A 146 -3.95 3.32 -1.49
N ARG A 147 -5.20 3.61 -1.12
CA ARG A 147 -6.04 4.58 -1.81
C ARG A 147 -6.45 5.67 -0.84
N SER A 148 -6.22 6.92 -1.25
CA SER A 148 -6.37 8.09 -0.40
C SER A 148 -7.17 9.18 -1.13
N PRO A 149 -8.07 9.89 -0.42
CA PRO A 149 -8.58 11.17 -0.86
C PRO A 149 -7.42 12.11 -1.22
N GLN A 150 -7.46 12.68 -2.42
CA GLN A 150 -6.38 13.51 -2.93
C GLN A 150 -6.86 14.58 -3.90
N ILE A 151 -6.07 15.65 -3.99
CA ILE A 151 -6.06 16.56 -5.13
C ILE A 151 -4.74 16.31 -5.84
N ARG A 152 -4.81 15.93 -7.12
CA ARG A 152 -3.63 15.59 -7.91
C ARG A 152 -3.61 16.37 -9.22
N TYR A 153 -2.50 17.05 -9.45
CA TYR A 153 -2.18 17.69 -10.71
C TYR A 153 -1.18 16.84 -11.50
N ARG A 154 -1.44 16.67 -12.80
CA ARG A 154 -0.53 16.05 -13.78
C ARG A 154 -0.22 17.05 -14.87
N TYR A 155 1.04 17.16 -15.25
CA TYR A 155 1.48 17.80 -16.48
C TYR A 155 2.23 16.79 -17.35
N THR A 156 1.89 16.68 -18.63
CA THR A 156 2.63 15.87 -19.60
C THR A 156 3.15 16.75 -20.72
N SER A 157 4.45 16.65 -20.95
CA SER A 157 5.11 17.23 -22.12
C SER A 157 4.84 16.36 -23.35
N GLY A 158 4.92 16.96 -24.53
CA GLY A 158 4.86 16.21 -25.79
C GLY A 158 6.11 15.34 -26.07
N LYS A 159 7.06 15.24 -25.14
CA LYS A 159 8.35 14.54 -25.30
C LYS A 159 8.54 13.42 -24.27
N GLY A 160 7.45 12.88 -23.71
CA GLY A 160 7.48 11.75 -22.78
C GLY A 160 7.67 12.10 -21.30
N LEU A 161 8.11 13.32 -20.95
CA LEU A 161 8.15 13.76 -19.55
C LEU A 161 6.74 14.00 -19.00
N GLN A 162 6.43 13.43 -17.84
CA GLN A 162 5.24 13.69 -17.04
C GLN A 162 5.64 14.10 -15.63
N LEU A 163 5.07 15.19 -15.11
CA LEU A 163 5.22 15.64 -13.75
C LEU A 163 3.91 15.43 -13.00
N THR A 164 4.00 14.96 -11.76
CA THR A 164 2.84 14.77 -10.88
C THR A 164 3.09 15.49 -9.56
N GLY A 165 2.07 16.21 -9.08
CA GLY A 165 2.01 16.74 -7.72
C GLY A 165 0.68 16.38 -7.09
N ALA A 166 0.68 15.94 -5.84
CA ALA A 166 -0.53 15.59 -5.11
C ALA A 166 -0.47 16.03 -3.65
N VAL A 167 -1.64 16.39 -3.11
CA VAL A 167 -1.87 16.54 -1.68
C VAL A 167 -2.94 15.55 -1.25
N LEU A 168 -2.72 14.84 -0.15
CA LEU A 168 -3.48 13.66 0.23
C LEU A 168 -3.90 13.67 1.71
N TRP A 169 -5.02 13.01 1.98
CA TRP A 169 -5.53 12.73 3.32
C TRP A 169 -5.74 11.23 3.52
N GLN A 170 -5.72 10.79 4.77
CA GLN A 170 -5.92 9.39 5.14
C GLN A 170 -7.39 9.12 5.42
N LEU A 171 -7.85 7.90 5.09
CA LEU A 171 -9.24 7.47 5.34
C LEU A 171 -9.31 5.99 5.72
N GLN A 172 -8.96 5.09 4.80
CA GLN A 172 -9.03 3.64 5.01
C GLN A 172 -7.69 3.03 5.40
N TYR A 173 -6.61 3.66 4.96
CA TYR A 173 -5.24 3.28 5.27
C TYR A 173 -4.65 4.40 6.13
N LEU A 174 -4.24 4.03 7.33
CA LEU A 174 -4.02 4.97 8.42
C LEU A 174 -2.63 4.77 9.00
N SER A 175 -2.03 5.88 9.42
CA SER A 175 -0.76 5.89 10.13
C SER A 175 -0.92 5.26 11.51
N ALA A 176 0.11 4.55 11.97
CA ALA A 176 0.22 4.09 13.35
C ALA A 176 0.59 5.24 14.30
N GLY A 177 0.22 5.11 15.57
CA GLY A 177 0.52 6.07 16.64
C GLY A 177 0.02 5.59 18.00
N PRO A 178 -0.04 6.49 19.01
CA PRO A 178 -0.44 6.13 20.37
C PRO A 178 -1.81 5.46 20.51
N ASN A 179 -2.78 5.81 19.67
CA ASN A 179 -4.12 5.22 19.60
C ASN A 179 -4.20 4.06 18.58
N GLY A 180 -3.07 3.42 18.26
CA GLY A 180 -2.98 2.48 17.14
C GLY A 180 -3.13 3.19 15.79
N LYS A 181 -3.73 2.52 14.80
CA LYS A 181 -3.94 3.11 13.47
C LYS A 181 -5.13 4.08 13.48
N SER A 182 -4.89 5.36 13.21
CA SER A 182 -5.92 6.41 13.30
C SER A 182 -5.71 7.54 12.28
N GLU A 183 -6.81 8.12 11.80
CA GLU A 183 -6.79 9.34 10.97
C GLU A 183 -6.58 10.62 11.80
N GLU A 184 -6.70 10.53 13.13
CA GLU A 184 -6.54 11.67 14.04
C GLU A 184 -5.19 12.35 13.84
N TYR A 185 -4.12 11.60 13.63
CA TYR A 185 -2.77 12.16 13.59
C TYR A 185 -2.56 13.13 12.43
N ILE A 186 -3.13 12.85 11.25
CA ILE A 186 -3.07 13.76 10.10
C ILE A 186 -4.10 14.89 10.22
N LYS A 187 -5.28 14.61 10.78
CA LYS A 187 -6.29 15.65 11.06
C LYS A 187 -5.76 16.71 12.02
N ASN A 188 -5.15 16.26 13.11
CA ASN A 188 -4.52 17.11 14.11
C ASN A 188 -3.38 17.92 13.53
N SER A 189 -2.68 17.39 12.51
CA SER A 189 -1.53 18.04 11.90
C SER A 189 -1.88 19.27 11.07
N CYS A 190 -3.10 19.30 10.52
CA CYS A 190 -3.61 20.28 9.55
C CYS A 190 -2.72 20.44 8.30
N ILE A 191 -1.84 19.48 8.03
CA ILE A 191 -0.94 19.45 6.87
C ILE A 191 -1.24 18.17 6.09
N PRO A 192 -1.66 18.27 4.80
CA PRO A 192 -1.84 17.08 3.99
C PRO A 192 -0.50 16.38 3.74
N GLU A 193 -0.55 15.09 3.45
CA GLU A 193 0.58 14.38 2.85
C GLU A 193 0.85 14.96 1.47
N VAL A 194 2.12 15.18 1.11
CA VAL A 194 2.51 15.79 -0.15
C VAL A 194 3.34 14.80 -0.96
N TYR A 195 3.00 14.62 -2.22
CA TYR A 195 3.74 13.77 -3.15
C TYR A 195 4.12 14.53 -4.42
N VAL A 196 5.33 14.34 -4.91
CA VAL A 196 5.79 14.82 -6.23
C VAL A 196 6.55 13.73 -6.97
N SER A 197 6.41 13.67 -8.29
CA SER A 197 7.22 12.79 -9.15
C SER A 197 7.49 13.35 -10.53
N ALA A 198 8.51 12.79 -11.15
CA ALA A 198 8.83 12.96 -12.56
C ALA A 198 8.96 11.58 -13.22
N ASP A 199 8.17 11.35 -14.27
CA ASP A 199 8.19 10.15 -15.08
C ASP A 199 8.66 10.47 -16.49
N TYR A 200 9.48 9.60 -17.07
CA TYR A 200 9.76 9.54 -18.49
C TYR A 200 9.03 8.34 -19.10
N LYS A 201 8.17 8.61 -20.09
CA LYS A 201 7.29 7.64 -20.74
C LYS A 201 7.51 7.67 -22.25
N VAL A 202 8.08 6.62 -22.82
CA VAL A 202 8.32 6.48 -24.26
C VAL A 202 8.32 5.01 -24.66
N ASP A 203 7.67 4.66 -25.76
CA ASP A 203 7.78 3.33 -26.43
C ASP A 203 7.77 2.11 -25.48
N GLY A 204 6.78 2.06 -24.58
CA GLY A 204 6.60 0.96 -23.63
C GLY A 204 7.46 1.05 -22.36
N LEU A 205 8.41 1.99 -22.29
CA LEU A 205 9.17 2.33 -21.09
C LEU A 205 8.41 3.37 -20.26
N ILE A 206 8.38 3.14 -18.95
CA ILE A 206 8.10 4.12 -17.90
C ILE A 206 9.28 4.06 -16.93
N ALA A 207 9.98 5.16 -16.71
CA ALA A 207 10.99 5.27 -15.66
C ALA A 207 10.74 6.56 -14.89
N GLY A 208 10.88 6.55 -13.56
CA GLY A 208 10.55 7.72 -12.77
C GLY A 208 11.16 7.71 -11.38
N VAL A 209 11.10 8.89 -10.77
CA VAL A 209 11.50 9.14 -9.39
C VAL A 209 10.41 9.94 -8.69
N GLY A 210 10.21 9.67 -7.40
CA GLY A 210 9.18 10.30 -6.58
C GLY A 210 9.68 10.63 -5.17
N MET A 211 9.02 11.60 -4.54
CA MET A 211 9.26 12.00 -3.17
C MET A 211 7.92 12.21 -2.47
N GLU A 212 7.86 11.79 -1.22
CA GLU A 212 6.68 11.87 -0.36
C GLU A 212 7.05 12.52 0.98
N VAL A 213 6.19 13.40 1.48
CA VAL A 213 6.31 14.07 2.78
C VAL A 213 5.04 13.84 3.60
N LEU A 214 5.20 13.20 4.76
CA LEU A 214 4.13 12.99 5.73
C LEU A 214 4.46 13.74 7.02
N SER A 215 3.53 14.58 7.49
CA SER A 215 3.65 15.24 8.78
C SER A 215 2.44 14.95 9.66
N LEU A 216 2.69 14.35 10.82
CA LEU A 216 1.66 13.92 11.77
C LEU A 216 1.81 14.65 13.09
N LYS A 217 0.69 14.82 13.79
CA LYS A 217 0.65 15.20 15.22
C LYS A 217 0.10 14.04 16.04
N PRO A 218 0.97 13.21 16.65
CA PRO A 218 0.55 12.02 17.39
C PRO A 218 -0.40 12.32 18.54
N ARG A 219 -0.17 13.42 19.26
CA ARG A 219 -0.99 13.86 20.40
C ARG A 219 -1.21 15.37 20.36
N GLN A 220 -2.33 15.83 20.93
CA GLN A 220 -2.64 17.25 21.13
C GLN A 220 -2.59 17.66 22.62
N GLN A 221 -2.72 16.67 23.50
CA GLN A 221 -2.63 16.83 24.94
C GLN A 221 -2.02 15.56 25.55
N THR A 222 -1.60 15.70 26.80
CA THR A 222 -1.12 14.60 27.63
C THR A 222 -1.44 14.91 29.09
N THR A 223 -1.39 13.90 29.94
CA THR A 223 -1.61 14.03 31.39
C THR A 223 -0.34 13.63 32.13
N VAL A 224 0.15 14.51 33.01
CA VAL A 224 1.27 14.25 33.93
C VAL A 224 0.83 14.69 35.33
N ASP A 225 0.97 13.81 36.32
CA ASP A 225 0.54 14.05 37.71
C ASP A 225 -0.89 14.62 37.83
N ASP A 226 -1.84 13.97 37.15
CA ASP A 226 -3.26 14.34 37.06
C ASP A 226 -3.55 15.73 36.45
N ARG A 227 -2.55 16.38 35.87
CA ARG A 227 -2.68 17.67 35.17
C ARG A 227 -2.62 17.48 33.66
N VAL A 228 -3.55 18.12 32.96
CA VAL A 228 -3.60 18.08 31.50
C VAL A 228 -2.74 19.20 30.91
N TYR A 229 -1.82 18.83 30.04
CA TYR A 229 -0.97 19.74 29.30
C TYR A 229 -1.33 19.69 27.81
N LYS A 230 -1.44 20.87 27.19
CA LYS A 230 -1.47 20.99 25.74
C LYS A 230 -0.04 20.80 25.20
N VAL A 231 0.10 19.99 24.16
CA VAL A 231 1.41 19.71 23.52
C VAL A 231 1.35 20.03 22.03
N ASN A 232 2.50 20.30 21.42
CA ASN A 232 2.63 20.64 20.01
C ASN A 232 3.65 19.75 19.30
N GLU A 233 3.46 18.46 19.52
CA GLU A 233 4.26 17.36 19.01
C GLU A 233 4.13 17.18 17.51
N ARG A 234 5.23 16.82 16.84
CA ARG A 234 5.19 16.52 15.41
C ARG A 234 6.23 15.49 15.00
N VAL A 235 5.85 14.58 14.11
CA VAL A 235 6.78 13.74 13.37
C VAL A 235 6.62 14.05 11.88
N THR A 236 7.71 14.44 11.23
CA THR A 236 7.75 14.68 9.79
C THR A 236 8.69 13.66 9.17
N SER A 237 8.19 12.98 8.14
CA SER A 237 8.86 11.88 7.46
C SER A 237 9.01 12.20 5.98
N LEU A 238 10.07 11.67 5.38
CA LEU A 238 10.44 11.91 3.99
C LEU A 238 10.80 10.58 3.35
N SER A 239 10.07 10.21 2.30
CA SER A 239 10.30 8.97 1.56
C SER A 239 10.67 9.28 0.10
N PHE A 240 11.47 8.39 -0.51
CA PHE A 240 11.91 8.51 -1.89
C PHE A 240 11.73 7.21 -2.64
N GLU A 241 11.26 7.27 -3.89
CA GLU A 241 11.18 6.11 -4.76
C GLU A 241 11.84 6.33 -6.11
N ALA A 242 12.35 5.24 -6.67
CA ALA A 242 12.74 5.14 -8.06
C ALA A 242 12.16 3.85 -8.65
N TYR A 243 11.65 3.92 -9.88
CA TYR A 243 10.98 2.79 -10.50
C TYR A 243 11.15 2.79 -12.01
N ALA A 244 11.06 1.60 -12.59
CA ALA A 244 11.03 1.42 -14.03
C ALA A 244 10.10 0.27 -14.41
N LYS A 245 9.46 0.39 -15.57
CA LYS A 245 8.66 -0.65 -16.21
C LYS A 245 8.91 -0.60 -17.70
N TYR A 246 9.25 -1.73 -18.29
CA TYR A 246 9.32 -1.93 -19.71
C TYR A 246 8.26 -2.94 -20.13
N MET A 247 7.44 -2.58 -21.12
CA MET A 247 6.35 -3.40 -21.62
C MET A 247 6.42 -3.52 -23.14
N THR A 248 6.41 -4.75 -23.62
CA THR A 248 6.19 -5.07 -25.04
C THR A 248 4.86 -5.81 -25.19
N GLN A 249 4.62 -6.37 -26.38
CA GLN A 249 3.45 -7.19 -26.62
C GLN A 249 3.35 -8.40 -25.67
N ASP A 250 4.49 -9.01 -25.34
CA ASP A 250 4.53 -10.27 -24.57
C ASP A 250 5.29 -10.14 -23.25
N TRP A 251 6.12 -9.11 -23.07
CA TRP A 251 6.92 -8.93 -21.86
C TRP A 251 6.40 -7.79 -21.00
N VAL A 252 6.41 -8.01 -19.69
CA VAL A 252 6.34 -6.96 -18.67
C VAL A 252 7.50 -7.19 -17.71
N ILE A 253 8.41 -6.22 -17.64
CA ILE A 253 9.51 -6.19 -16.68
C ILE A 253 9.35 -4.91 -15.88
N ALA A 254 9.21 -5.01 -14.57
CA ALA A 254 9.03 -3.87 -13.70
C ALA A 254 9.84 -4.01 -12.43
N GLY A 255 10.34 -2.90 -11.90
CA GLY A 255 10.98 -2.86 -10.60
C GLY A 255 10.82 -1.51 -9.94
N LYS A 256 10.93 -1.50 -8.61
CA LYS A 256 10.88 -0.30 -7.78
C LYS A 256 11.79 -0.48 -6.58
N THR A 257 12.42 0.61 -6.17
CA THR A 257 13.04 0.74 -4.86
C THR A 257 12.47 1.96 -4.15
N LEU A 258 12.25 1.83 -2.85
CA LEU A 258 11.65 2.82 -1.98
C LEU A 258 12.50 2.90 -0.71
N LEU A 259 13.02 4.09 -0.42
CA LEU A 259 13.53 4.45 0.89
C LEU A 259 12.35 5.05 1.67
N ALA A 260 11.70 4.22 2.47
CA ALA A 260 10.51 4.56 3.23
C ALA A 260 10.87 5.19 4.57
N SER A 261 10.13 6.22 4.98
CA SER A 261 10.18 6.79 6.32
C SER A 261 8.75 6.86 6.86
N ASN A 262 8.41 6.05 7.88
CA ASN A 262 7.08 6.06 8.51
C ASN A 262 5.89 5.88 7.53
N LEU A 263 5.91 4.83 6.69
CA LEU A 263 4.90 4.58 5.65
C LEU A 263 3.81 3.56 6.04
N THR A 264 3.40 3.52 7.30
CA THR A 264 2.40 2.54 7.78
C THR A 264 1.02 2.71 7.11
N GLN A 265 0.68 3.94 6.70
CA GLN A 265 -0.51 4.24 5.90
C GLN A 265 -0.44 3.66 4.48
N ALA A 266 0.72 3.20 4.01
CA ALA A 266 0.89 2.56 2.72
C ALA A 266 0.92 1.02 2.80
N CYS A 267 0.46 0.43 3.91
CA CYS A 267 0.56 -1.01 4.21
C CYS A 267 2.02 -1.51 4.26
N MET A 268 2.95 -0.63 4.61
CA MET A 268 4.37 -0.94 4.74
C MET A 268 4.75 -1.16 6.20
N LEU A 269 5.87 -1.84 6.44
CA LEU A 269 6.52 -1.82 7.75
C LEU A 269 7.10 -0.44 8.02
N GLY A 270 7.25 -0.11 9.30
CA GLY A 270 7.77 1.16 9.76
C GLY A 270 6.86 1.82 10.78
N GLY A 271 7.11 3.10 11.01
CA GLY A 271 6.53 3.85 12.12
C GLY A 271 7.49 4.93 12.60
N TYR A 272 7.39 5.29 13.87
CA TYR A 272 8.27 6.24 14.53
C TYR A 272 8.45 5.89 16.01
N ALA A 273 9.47 6.48 16.62
CA ALA A 273 9.84 6.26 18.02
C ALA A 273 10.00 7.58 18.75
N VAL A 274 9.76 7.57 20.07
CA VAL A 274 10.01 8.71 20.95
C VAL A 274 11.52 8.86 21.21
N THR A 275 12.04 10.07 21.08
CA THR A 275 13.47 10.39 21.32
C THR A 275 13.72 11.17 22.59
N SER A 276 12.71 11.87 23.10
CA SER A 276 12.76 12.58 24.37
C SER A 276 11.34 12.82 24.89
N VAL A 277 11.24 13.03 26.20
CA VAL A 277 10.00 13.38 26.90
C VAL A 277 10.31 14.55 27.82
N ASP A 278 9.59 15.66 27.69
CA ASP A 278 9.62 16.75 28.68
C ASP A 278 9.02 16.22 30.00
N PRO A 279 9.76 16.22 31.12
CA PRO A 279 9.29 15.62 32.36
C PRO A 279 8.15 16.41 33.03
N ARG A 280 7.99 17.70 32.69
CA ARG A 280 6.95 18.57 33.25
C ARG A 280 5.65 18.45 32.46
N THR A 281 5.73 18.43 31.14
CA THR A 281 4.53 18.43 30.29
C THR A 281 4.20 17.08 29.72
N GLY A 282 5.14 16.13 29.65
CA GLY A 282 4.99 14.88 28.91
C GLY A 282 5.10 15.04 27.39
N GLU A 283 5.47 16.23 26.89
CA GLU A 283 5.66 16.51 25.46
C GLU A 283 6.80 15.66 24.88
N GLN A 284 6.57 15.06 23.70
CA GLN A 284 7.48 14.11 23.07
C GLN A 284 8.11 14.64 21.78
N GLU A 285 9.39 14.37 21.59
CA GLU A 285 10.03 14.41 20.26
C GLU A 285 10.07 13.02 19.64
N TYR A 286 10.15 12.98 18.30
CA TYR A 286 10.06 11.74 17.54
C TYR A 286 11.14 11.61 16.46
N THR A 287 11.45 10.36 16.13
CA THR A 287 12.28 9.97 14.98
C THR A 287 11.57 8.89 14.16
N PRO A 288 11.48 9.00 12.83
CA PRO A 288 10.86 7.96 12.02
C PRO A 288 11.78 6.77 11.83
N TYR A 289 11.18 5.59 11.74
CA TYR A 289 11.86 4.39 11.24
C TYR A 289 12.03 4.45 9.73
N ARG A 290 13.21 4.05 9.27
CA ARG A 290 13.57 4.00 7.86
C ARG A 290 13.67 2.56 7.38
N HIS A 291 13.17 2.30 6.19
CA HIS A 291 13.25 1.00 5.55
C HIS A 291 13.70 1.15 4.09
N SER A 292 14.51 0.22 3.61
CA SER A 292 14.72 0.01 2.18
C SER A 292 13.80 -1.10 1.70
N MET A 293 13.00 -0.85 0.67
CA MET A 293 12.05 -1.78 0.10
C MET A 293 12.25 -1.84 -1.40
N THR A 294 12.59 -3.01 -1.94
CA THR A 294 12.89 -3.19 -3.36
C THR A 294 12.19 -4.40 -3.90
N TRP A 295 11.68 -4.33 -5.13
CA TRP A 295 11.14 -5.48 -5.82
C TRP A 295 11.42 -5.47 -7.32
N LEU A 296 11.39 -6.68 -7.90
CA LEU A 296 11.45 -6.96 -9.33
C LEU A 296 10.31 -7.91 -9.70
N ASN A 297 9.63 -7.64 -10.81
CA ASN A 297 8.60 -8.49 -11.39
C ASN A 297 8.83 -8.68 -12.89
N ILE A 298 8.82 -9.93 -13.34
CA ILE A 298 8.95 -10.29 -14.74
C ILE A 298 7.79 -11.22 -15.09
N VAL A 299 7.06 -10.87 -16.15
CA VAL A 299 5.91 -11.64 -16.63
C VAL A 299 5.99 -11.76 -18.15
N TYR A 300 5.68 -12.95 -18.66
CA TYR A 300 5.74 -13.26 -20.08
C TYR A 300 4.41 -13.84 -20.58
N GLY A 301 4.02 -13.49 -21.79
CA GLY A 301 2.87 -14.07 -22.49
C GLY A 301 1.52 -13.43 -22.18
N LYS A 302 0.50 -13.88 -22.91
CA LYS A 302 -0.87 -13.33 -22.85
C LYS A 302 -1.86 -14.36 -22.30
N LYS A 303 -2.05 -15.46 -23.05
CA LYS A 303 -3.01 -16.53 -22.73
C LYS A 303 -2.49 -17.41 -21.60
N TRP A 304 -1.32 -18.02 -21.79
CA TRP A 304 -0.52 -18.57 -20.70
C TRP A 304 0.46 -17.49 -20.27
N LYS A 305 0.40 -17.12 -19.00
CA LYS A 305 1.12 -15.97 -18.47
C LYS A 305 1.86 -16.36 -17.19
N PRO A 306 3.04 -17.02 -17.32
CA PRO A 306 3.95 -17.23 -16.21
C PRO A 306 4.57 -15.92 -15.74
N GLY A 307 4.89 -15.84 -14.45
CA GLY A 307 5.59 -14.70 -13.88
C GLY A 307 6.39 -15.04 -12.64
N ILE A 308 7.39 -14.20 -12.38
CA ILE A 308 8.19 -14.23 -11.16
C ILE A 308 8.14 -12.85 -10.49
N PHE A 309 8.06 -12.84 -9.16
CA PHE A 309 8.30 -11.66 -8.35
C PHE A 309 9.33 -11.97 -7.28
N VAL A 310 10.17 -10.99 -6.98
CA VAL A 310 11.14 -11.02 -5.89
C VAL A 310 11.05 -9.69 -5.16
N GLY A 311 10.85 -9.74 -3.86
CA GLY A 311 10.80 -8.57 -2.98
C GLY A 311 11.78 -8.73 -1.82
N TYR A 312 12.47 -7.65 -1.50
CA TYR A 312 13.36 -7.55 -0.35
C TYR A 312 13.10 -6.25 0.41
N LEU A 313 13.02 -6.37 1.73
CA LEU A 313 12.84 -5.26 2.66
C LEU A 313 13.91 -5.36 3.75
N LYS A 314 14.50 -4.23 4.12
CA LYS A 314 15.46 -4.10 5.22
C LYS A 314 15.11 -2.91 6.12
N ASN A 315 15.05 -3.14 7.42
CA ASN A 315 14.98 -2.11 8.45
C ASN A 315 16.36 -1.43 8.55
N LEU A 316 16.37 -0.11 8.41
CA LEU A 316 17.58 0.72 8.48
C LEU A 316 17.70 1.44 9.82
N GLY A 317 16.74 1.24 10.71
CA GLY A 317 16.65 1.85 12.03
C GLY A 317 16.10 3.28 12.01
N THR A 318 16.45 4.04 13.04
CA THR A 318 16.07 5.42 13.28
C THR A 318 17.27 6.35 13.13
N GLY A 319 17.01 7.63 12.85
CA GLY A 319 18.08 8.65 12.77
C GLY A 319 18.56 9.20 14.12
N LYS A 320 17.93 8.77 15.22
CA LYS A 320 18.18 9.24 16.60
C LYS A 320 17.94 8.08 17.56
N THR A 321 18.58 8.13 18.72
CA THR A 321 18.36 7.23 19.85
C THR A 321 16.90 7.26 20.31
N ILE A 322 16.37 6.07 20.59
CA ILE A 322 15.03 5.84 21.10
C ILE A 322 15.09 5.94 22.63
N ALA A 323 14.24 6.78 23.20
CA ALA A 323 14.16 7.03 24.65
C ALA A 323 12.77 6.72 25.23
N GLY A 324 11.88 6.09 24.45
CA GLY A 324 10.52 5.82 24.88
C GLY A 324 9.77 4.88 23.93
N PRO A 325 8.43 4.90 23.97
CA PRO A 325 7.60 4.01 23.16
C PRO A 325 7.86 4.15 21.66
N THR A 326 7.63 3.05 20.94
CA THR A 326 7.62 2.99 19.49
C THR A 326 6.21 2.77 18.99
N TYR A 327 5.87 3.35 17.84
CA TYR A 327 4.55 3.25 17.24
C TYR A 327 4.69 2.88 15.77
N GLY A 328 4.27 1.66 15.40
CA GLY A 328 4.49 1.15 14.06
C GLY A 328 3.94 -0.24 13.79
N VAL A 329 4.39 -0.83 12.69
CA VAL A 329 4.06 -2.19 12.24
C VAL A 329 5.37 -2.89 11.87
N GLY A 330 5.58 -4.09 12.44
CA GLY A 330 6.76 -4.91 12.18
C GLY A 330 8.06 -4.20 12.54
N LEU A 331 8.08 -3.49 13.66
CA LEU A 331 9.29 -2.77 14.10
C LEU A 331 10.36 -3.74 14.62
N GLU A 332 9.94 -4.92 15.05
CA GLU A 332 10.75 -6.08 15.47
C GLU A 332 11.33 -6.90 14.31
N VAL A 333 11.01 -6.53 13.06
CA VAL A 333 11.48 -7.21 11.85
C VAL A 333 12.72 -6.51 11.31
N ASP A 334 13.80 -7.26 11.17
CA ASP A 334 15.03 -6.78 10.53
C ASP A 334 14.88 -6.73 9.00
N GLN A 335 14.45 -7.84 8.41
CA GLN A 335 14.33 -7.94 6.96
C GLN A 335 13.27 -8.96 6.56
N VAL A 336 12.73 -8.77 5.36
CA VAL A 336 11.79 -9.70 4.74
C VAL A 336 12.26 -9.98 3.32
N PHE A 337 12.23 -11.25 2.93
CA PHE A 337 12.48 -11.68 1.57
C PHE A 337 11.32 -12.56 1.10
N THR A 338 10.72 -12.22 -0.04
CA THR A 338 9.63 -13.01 -0.62
C THR A 338 9.93 -13.23 -2.09
N THR A 339 9.78 -14.47 -2.54
CA THR A 339 9.70 -14.78 -3.97
C THR A 339 8.32 -15.33 -4.30
N ASN A 340 7.99 -15.29 -5.57
CA ASN A 340 6.69 -15.64 -6.08
C ASN A 340 6.82 -16.27 -7.45
N LEU A 341 6.25 -17.44 -7.64
CA LEU A 341 6.12 -18.09 -8.93
C LEU A 341 4.64 -18.21 -9.24
N GLN A 342 4.22 -17.62 -10.36
CA GLN A 342 2.82 -17.65 -10.77
C GLN A 342 2.66 -18.21 -12.17
N LEU A 343 1.49 -18.80 -12.41
CA LEU A 343 1.00 -19.12 -13.74
C LEU A 343 -0.47 -18.74 -13.81
N SER A 344 -0.84 -18.01 -14.86
CA SER A 344 -2.25 -17.73 -15.16
C SER A 344 -2.63 -18.13 -16.58
N TYR A 345 -3.86 -18.60 -16.71
CA TYR A 345 -4.54 -18.85 -17.97
C TYR A 345 -5.64 -17.79 -18.17
N ASN A 346 -5.48 -16.97 -19.21
CA ASN A 346 -6.28 -15.79 -19.49
C ASN A 346 -7.10 -15.98 -20.77
N LEU A 347 -8.41 -15.82 -20.65
CA LEU A 347 -9.38 -15.68 -21.73
C LEU A 347 -10.01 -14.27 -21.65
N PRO A 348 -10.79 -13.82 -22.65
CA PRO A 348 -11.34 -12.46 -22.67
C PRO A 348 -12.08 -12.04 -21.38
N HIS A 349 -12.85 -12.95 -20.79
CA HIS A 349 -13.64 -12.71 -19.58
C HIS A 349 -13.22 -13.57 -18.39
N TRP A 350 -12.24 -14.46 -18.56
CA TRP A 350 -11.86 -15.42 -17.52
C TRP A 350 -10.38 -15.37 -17.24
N LYS A 351 -10.02 -15.49 -15.97
CA LYS A 351 -8.66 -15.74 -15.52
C LYS A 351 -8.68 -16.82 -14.46
N LEU A 352 -7.92 -17.87 -14.69
CA LEU A 352 -7.59 -18.88 -13.69
C LEU A 352 -6.09 -18.77 -13.42
N GLY A 353 -5.66 -18.82 -12.17
CA GLY A 353 -4.24 -18.77 -11.87
C GLY A 353 -3.88 -19.42 -10.54
N VAL A 354 -2.63 -19.82 -10.45
CA VAL A 354 -2.01 -20.35 -9.24
C VAL A 354 -0.70 -19.63 -8.97
N GLU A 355 -0.38 -19.48 -7.69
CA GLU A 355 0.78 -18.76 -7.20
C GLU A 355 1.38 -19.52 -6.01
N TYR A 356 2.71 -19.64 -6.00
CA TYR A 356 3.48 -20.16 -4.88
C TYR A 356 4.46 -19.10 -4.37
N SER A 357 4.43 -18.84 -3.07
CA SER A 357 5.12 -17.70 -2.44
C SER A 357 5.80 -18.12 -1.14
N PRO A 358 7.07 -18.55 -1.17
CA PRO A 358 7.86 -18.65 0.05
C PRO A 358 8.28 -17.25 0.51
N SER A 359 8.06 -16.96 1.78
CA SER A 359 8.41 -15.70 2.44
C SER A 359 9.20 -15.98 3.71
N LEU A 360 10.30 -15.25 3.87
CA LEU A 360 11.19 -15.32 5.02
C LEU A 360 11.18 -13.97 5.73
N ALA A 361 11.03 -13.98 7.04
CA ALA A 361 11.21 -12.80 7.89
C ALA A 361 12.27 -13.09 8.94
N TRP A 362 13.12 -12.09 9.22
CA TRP A 362 14.12 -12.13 10.27
C TRP A 362 13.67 -11.25 11.41
N TYR A 363 13.56 -11.84 12.59
CA TYR A 363 13.17 -11.20 13.83
C TYR A 363 14.37 -11.14 14.77
N GLY A 364 14.38 -10.18 15.69
CA GLY A 364 15.46 -10.04 16.67
C GLY A 364 15.20 -8.91 17.66
N ASP A 365 16.27 -8.47 18.31
CA ASP A 365 16.22 -7.46 19.37
C ASP A 365 16.41 -6.05 18.81
N MET A 366 15.58 -5.10 19.24
CA MET A 366 15.72 -3.70 18.86
C MET A 366 16.85 -3.02 19.65
N ASN A 367 17.89 -2.57 18.94
CA ASN A 367 18.92 -1.69 19.50
C ASN A 367 18.35 -0.27 19.66
N ALA A 368 18.13 0.17 20.91
CA ALA A 368 17.57 1.49 21.20
C ALA A 368 18.44 2.67 20.73
N GLU A 369 19.76 2.48 20.55
CA GLU A 369 20.65 3.56 20.10
C GLU A 369 20.33 4.01 18.67
N ASN A 370 19.88 3.09 17.83
CA ASN A 370 19.76 3.33 16.39
C ASN A 370 18.51 2.68 15.75
N GLY A 371 17.64 2.02 16.52
CA GLY A 371 16.42 1.36 16.06
C GLY A 371 16.62 0.14 15.16
N LYS A 372 17.86 -0.32 14.93
CA LYS A 372 18.10 -1.53 14.12
C LYS A 372 17.76 -2.78 14.91
N ILE A 373 17.48 -3.85 14.19
CA ILE A 373 17.22 -5.17 14.76
C ILE A 373 18.50 -6.01 14.66
N GLU A 374 18.94 -6.53 15.80
CA GLU A 374 20.17 -7.31 15.98
C GLU A 374 19.84 -8.72 16.50
N ASN A 375 20.84 -9.60 16.58
CA ASN A 375 20.70 -10.99 17.07
C ASN A 375 19.59 -11.79 16.36
N THR A 376 19.54 -11.71 15.03
CA THR A 376 18.36 -12.15 14.30
C THR A 376 18.28 -13.67 14.12
N HIS A 377 17.05 -14.20 14.11
CA HIS A 377 16.71 -15.53 13.61
C HIS A 377 15.63 -15.42 12.52
N SER A 378 15.54 -16.42 11.65
CA SER A 378 14.57 -16.44 10.56
C SER A 378 13.39 -17.38 10.82
N VAL A 379 12.24 -16.99 10.29
CA VAL A 379 11.03 -17.82 10.16
C VAL A 379 10.57 -17.82 8.71
N THR A 380 10.00 -18.94 8.26
CA THR A 380 9.56 -19.11 6.87
C THR A 380 8.08 -19.48 6.82
N ASN A 381 7.36 -18.93 5.84
CA ASN A 381 6.04 -19.39 5.44
C ASN A 381 6.06 -19.81 3.97
N HIS A 382 5.40 -20.92 3.67
CA HIS A 382 5.11 -21.36 2.32
C HIS A 382 3.64 -21.09 2.03
N ARG A 383 3.36 -20.18 1.09
CA ARG A 383 2.00 -19.87 0.65
C ARG A 383 1.69 -20.46 -0.72
N VAL A 384 0.51 -21.05 -0.88
CA VAL A 384 -0.09 -21.38 -2.17
C VAL A 384 -1.39 -20.61 -2.30
N LEU A 385 -1.63 -19.97 -3.44
CA LEU A 385 -2.86 -19.25 -3.76
C LEU A 385 -3.40 -19.71 -5.11
N GLY A 386 -4.68 -20.04 -5.17
CA GLY A 386 -5.46 -20.24 -6.39
C GLY A 386 -6.48 -19.12 -6.56
N VAL A 387 -6.64 -18.62 -7.77
CA VAL A 387 -7.60 -17.56 -8.09
C VAL A 387 -8.42 -17.88 -9.33
N LEU A 388 -9.72 -17.62 -9.27
CA LEU A 388 -10.62 -17.59 -10.42
C LEU A 388 -11.28 -16.22 -10.50
N ILE A 389 -11.25 -15.61 -11.67
CA ILE A 389 -11.83 -14.29 -11.93
C ILE A 389 -12.69 -14.34 -13.19
N TYR A 390 -13.93 -13.89 -13.07
CA TYR A 390 -14.81 -13.56 -14.20
C TYR A 390 -14.96 -12.04 -14.31
N MET A 391 -14.66 -11.47 -15.46
CA MET A 391 -14.63 -10.02 -15.72
C MET A 391 -15.71 -9.63 -16.73
N PHE A 392 -16.42 -8.53 -16.47
CA PHE A 392 -17.49 -8.03 -17.32
C PHE A 392 -17.43 -6.51 -17.49
#